data_AF-A0A966SI46-F1
#
_entry.id   AF-A0A966SI46-F1
#
_cell.length_a   1.000
_cell.length_b   1.000
_cell.length_c   1.000
_cell.angle_alpha   90.00
_cell.angle_beta   90.00
_cell.angle_gamma   90.00
#
_symmetry.space_group_name_H-M   'P 1'
#
loop_
_entity.id
_entity.type
_entity.pdbx_description
1 polymer ?
#
loop_
_entity_poly.entity_id
_entity_poly.type
_entity_poly.pdbx_seq_one_letter_code
_entity_poly.pdbx_strand_id
1 'polypeptide(L)'
;ESLLLRHPLMGPKVRSTRSPEEDDLLSMGAQALYVEHPNDPSNRLKPAPEIPASRLGPYLEKLFIKTFVVGLHAPHLRASASEWEKGLQKTLDLVHPSPDGHNWFIVAQGLPLECPFSKRKLTAPVPVATFLRHIKRPGSDTLDFKDDEHALTVWNGQYLYPWHARSNVSPLDAKRDTVGYFTFHQNKWYLVNQSNADMLLVDQPDYLRHGHAVELTPGLRVLLSLEDGGRLAVFDFLTP
;
A
#
# COMPACT_ATOMS: atom_id res chain seq x y z
N GLU A 1 12.90 -17.04 2.43
CA GLU A 1 13.61 -15.74 2.46
C GLU A 1 12.77 -14.72 3.22
N SER A 2 13.38 -13.71 3.88
CA SER A 2 12.66 -12.64 4.57
C SER A 2 12.38 -11.46 3.61
N LEU A 3 11.29 -10.71 3.84
CA LEU A 3 10.83 -9.64 2.95
C LEU A 3 11.92 -8.60 2.61
N LEU A 4 12.76 -8.25 3.59
CA LEU A 4 13.78 -7.22 3.49
C LEU A 4 15.20 -7.78 3.33
N LEU A 5 15.32 -9.10 3.08
CA LEU A 5 16.58 -9.84 2.92
C LEU A 5 17.59 -9.62 4.05
N ARG A 6 17.09 -9.28 5.24
CA ARG A 6 17.86 -9.10 6.47
C ARG A 6 17.10 -9.65 7.66
N HIS A 7 17.84 -9.94 8.74
CA HIS A 7 17.24 -10.35 9.99
C HIS A 7 16.82 -9.12 10.81
N PRO A 8 15.61 -9.08 11.39
CA PRO A 8 15.11 -7.91 12.10
C PRO A 8 15.87 -7.60 13.39
N LEU A 9 16.57 -8.56 13.99
CA LEU A 9 17.24 -8.38 15.30
C LEU A 9 18.77 -8.46 15.23
N MET A 10 19.35 -8.97 14.14
CA MET A 10 20.81 -9.12 14.05
C MET A 10 21.43 -7.80 13.60
N GLY A 11 21.99 -7.06 14.56
CA GLY A 11 22.73 -5.84 14.32
C GLY A 11 24.04 -5.83 15.13
N PRO A 12 24.78 -4.71 15.15
CA PRO A 12 26.12 -4.66 15.73
C PRO A 12 26.16 -4.56 17.27
N LYS A 13 25.01 -4.58 17.95
CA LYS A 13 24.96 -4.35 19.40
C LYS A 13 25.32 -5.60 20.18
N VAL A 14 26.48 -5.56 20.84
CA VAL A 14 26.91 -6.58 21.82
C VAL A 14 26.18 -6.35 23.15
N ARG A 15 25.59 -7.41 23.69
CA ARG A 15 24.86 -7.49 24.96
C ARG A 15 25.69 -8.09 26.09
N SER A 16 26.59 -9.00 25.77
CA SER A 16 27.53 -9.60 26.73
C SER A 16 28.89 -9.83 26.09
N THR A 17 29.94 -9.53 26.85
CA THR A 17 31.34 -9.86 26.48
C THR A 17 31.84 -11.11 27.20
N ARG A 18 30.97 -11.81 27.94
CA ARG A 18 31.36 -12.98 28.75
C ARG A 18 31.53 -14.22 27.89
N SER A 19 30.60 -14.47 26.98
CA SER A 19 30.73 -15.48 25.93
C SER A 19 29.81 -15.16 24.74
N PRO A 20 30.10 -15.69 23.54
CA PRO A 20 29.21 -15.57 22.39
C PRO A 20 27.81 -16.14 22.63
N GLU A 21 27.70 -17.26 23.36
CA GLU A 21 26.41 -17.92 23.63
C GLU A 21 25.51 -17.07 24.53
N GLU A 22 26.10 -16.41 25.53
CA GLU A 22 25.37 -15.47 26.40
C GLU A 22 24.92 -14.24 25.60
N ASP A 23 25.78 -13.73 24.72
CA ASP A 23 25.46 -12.61 23.85
C ASP A 23 24.30 -12.92 22.89
N ASP A 24 24.33 -14.09 22.24
CA ASP A 24 23.27 -14.55 21.34
C ASP A 24 21.94 -14.73 22.07
N LEU A 25 21.95 -15.35 23.26
CA LEU A 25 20.76 -15.56 24.06
C LEU A 25 20.10 -14.23 24.45
N LEU A 26 20.90 -13.22 24.84
CA LEU A 26 20.39 -11.90 25.17
C LEU A 26 19.90 -11.15 23.92
N SER A 27 20.66 -11.20 22.83
CA SER A 27 20.36 -10.52 21.56
C SER A 27 19.10 -11.04 20.87
N MET A 28 18.80 -12.32 21.03
CA MET A 28 17.61 -12.96 20.45
C MET A 28 16.46 -13.14 21.46
N GLY A 29 16.71 -12.88 22.74
CA GLY A 29 15.75 -13.06 23.83
C GLY A 29 15.44 -11.75 24.56
N ALA A 30 15.74 -11.72 25.86
CA ALA A 30 15.27 -10.67 26.78
C ALA A 30 15.78 -9.25 26.43
N GLN A 31 16.89 -9.13 25.70
CA GLN A 31 17.43 -7.85 25.26
C GLN A 31 17.30 -7.62 23.76
N ALA A 32 16.50 -8.42 23.05
CA ALA A 32 16.28 -8.24 21.62
C ALA A 32 15.88 -6.79 21.28
N LEU A 33 16.45 -6.27 20.19
CA LEU A 33 16.21 -4.91 19.72
C LEU A 33 16.15 -4.89 18.20
N TYR A 34 15.09 -4.30 17.66
CA TYR A 34 14.92 -4.15 16.22
C TYR A 34 16.03 -3.30 15.61
N VAL A 35 16.60 -3.75 14.50
CA VAL A 35 17.71 -3.08 13.81
C VAL A 35 17.33 -1.73 13.20
N GLU A 36 16.03 -1.46 13.04
CA GLU A 36 15.50 -0.16 12.61
C GLU A 36 14.56 0.44 13.67
N HIS A 37 14.85 0.19 14.95
CA HIS A 37 14.08 0.79 16.05
C HIS A 37 14.09 2.33 15.94
N PRO A 38 12.92 2.98 15.99
CA PRO A 38 12.81 4.42 15.71
C PRO A 38 13.52 5.28 16.76
N ASN A 39 13.51 4.84 18.02
CA ASN A 39 14.00 5.62 19.15
C ASN A 39 15.30 5.08 19.76
N ASP A 40 15.83 3.95 19.27
CA ASP A 40 17.06 3.33 19.81
C ASP A 40 17.96 2.89 18.65
N PRO A 41 18.95 3.72 18.26
CA PRO A 41 19.83 3.42 17.13
C PRO A 41 20.97 2.46 17.50
N SER A 42 21.06 1.99 18.75
CA SER A 42 22.23 1.24 19.22
C SER A 42 22.43 -0.11 18.53
N ASN A 43 21.37 -0.71 17.96
CA ASN A 43 21.44 -1.93 17.14
C ASN A 43 21.29 -1.67 15.63
N ARG A 44 21.45 -0.42 15.18
CA ARG A 44 21.30 -0.06 13.76
C ARG A 44 22.42 -0.64 12.90
N LEU A 45 22.05 -1.25 11.77
CA LEU A 45 22.99 -1.77 10.79
C LEU A 45 23.95 -0.71 10.28
N LYS A 46 25.21 -1.12 10.04
CA LYS A 46 26.27 -0.31 9.47
C LYS A 46 26.97 -1.12 8.37
N PRO A 47 26.90 -0.72 7.08
CA PRO A 47 26.16 0.45 6.57
C PRO A 47 24.63 0.32 6.75
N ALA A 48 23.93 1.45 6.64
CA ALA A 48 22.47 1.46 6.69
C ALA A 48 21.87 0.66 5.52
N PRO A 49 20.70 0.01 5.69
CA PRO A 49 20.08 -0.75 4.61
C PRO A 49 19.70 0.18 3.46
N GLU A 50 19.90 -0.27 2.22
CA GLU A 50 19.55 0.50 1.01
C GLU A 50 18.05 0.83 0.96
N ILE A 51 17.22 -0.10 1.47
CA ILE A 51 15.77 0.03 1.58
C ILE A 51 15.38 -0.17 3.04
N PRO A 52 15.22 0.91 3.82
CA PRO A 52 14.71 0.81 5.17
C PRO A 52 13.21 0.45 5.16
N ALA A 53 12.72 -0.10 6.27
CA ALA A 53 11.32 -0.51 6.44
C ALA A 53 10.34 0.66 6.24
N SER A 54 10.78 1.90 6.49
CA SER A 54 10.01 3.11 6.22
C SER A 54 9.75 3.37 4.73
N ARG A 55 10.52 2.74 3.82
CA ARG A 55 10.23 2.76 2.38
C ARG A 55 9.18 1.75 1.95
N LEU A 56 8.69 0.90 2.87
CA LEU A 56 7.62 -0.05 2.59
C LEU A 56 6.21 0.56 2.65
N GLY A 57 6.11 1.87 2.85
CA GLY A 57 4.85 2.59 2.85
C GLY A 57 4.00 2.35 4.10
N PRO A 58 2.82 2.99 4.14
CA PRO A 58 2.06 3.19 5.37
C PRO A 58 1.52 1.89 5.99
N TYR A 59 1.38 0.83 5.20
CA TYR A 59 0.82 -0.44 5.66
C TYR A 59 1.88 -1.34 6.28
N LEU A 60 2.92 -1.68 5.52
CA LEU A 60 3.95 -2.59 6.01
C LEU A 60 4.83 -1.95 7.08
N GLU A 61 5.21 -0.67 6.95
CA GLU A 61 6.00 0.01 8.00
C GLU A 61 5.31 -0.10 9.36
N LYS A 62 4.00 0.16 9.41
CA LYS A 62 3.18 0.04 10.63
C LYS A 62 3.23 -1.37 11.21
N LEU A 63 3.24 -2.41 10.38
CA LEU A 63 3.32 -3.80 10.82
C LEU A 63 4.71 -4.18 11.33
N PHE A 64 5.77 -3.66 10.72
CA PHE A 64 7.14 -3.79 11.24
C PHE A 64 7.25 -3.16 12.63
N ILE A 65 6.76 -1.93 12.81
CA ILE A 65 6.74 -1.27 14.12
C ILE A 65 5.88 -2.04 15.12
N LYS A 66 4.66 -2.45 14.75
CA LYS A 66 3.78 -3.23 15.62
C LYS A 66 4.45 -4.54 16.08
N THR A 67 5.17 -5.22 15.20
CA THR A 67 5.74 -6.54 15.48
C THR A 67 7.09 -6.48 16.19
N PHE A 68 8.00 -5.65 15.70
CA PHE A 68 9.40 -5.64 16.14
C PHE A 68 9.72 -4.50 17.11
N VAL A 69 8.81 -3.57 17.34
CA VAL A 69 8.96 -2.54 18.38
C VAL A 69 7.98 -2.81 19.52
N VAL A 70 6.68 -2.70 19.24
CA VAL A 70 5.64 -2.82 20.29
C VAL A 70 5.51 -4.27 20.77
N GLY A 71 5.37 -5.21 19.83
CA GLY A 71 5.11 -6.62 20.13
C GLY A 71 6.36 -7.48 20.35
N LEU A 72 7.57 -6.92 20.27
CA LEU A 72 8.80 -7.72 20.35
C LEU A 72 8.88 -8.50 21.67
N HIS A 73 8.71 -7.76 22.77
CA HIS A 73 8.69 -8.28 24.15
C HIS A 73 7.27 -8.52 24.69
N ALA A 74 6.24 -8.23 23.89
CA ALA A 74 4.83 -8.45 24.22
C ALA A 74 4.14 -9.23 23.10
N PRO A 75 4.29 -10.57 23.05
CA PRO A 75 3.87 -11.37 21.88
C PRO A 75 2.40 -11.20 21.47
N HIS A 76 1.51 -10.96 22.43
CA HIS A 76 0.08 -10.74 22.20
C HIS A 76 -0.24 -9.42 21.47
N LEU A 77 0.71 -8.48 21.39
CA LEU A 77 0.57 -7.21 20.67
C LEU A 77 1.16 -7.26 19.25
N ARG A 78 1.77 -8.37 18.83
CA ARG A 78 2.34 -8.51 17.48
C ARG A 78 1.26 -8.45 16.42
N ALA A 79 1.65 -8.08 15.19
CA ALA A 79 0.73 -8.20 14.07
C ALA A 79 0.41 -9.68 13.81
N SER A 80 -0.87 -9.96 13.64
CA SER A 80 -1.37 -11.30 13.27
C SER A 80 -1.05 -11.62 11.81
N ALA A 81 -1.14 -12.90 11.42
CA ALA A 81 -0.98 -13.31 10.03
C ALA A 81 -1.97 -12.61 9.08
N SER A 82 -3.23 -12.43 9.51
CA SER A 82 -4.25 -11.72 8.71
C SER A 82 -3.93 -10.23 8.53
N GLU A 83 -3.33 -9.58 9.53
CA GLU A 83 -2.86 -8.20 9.38
C GLU A 83 -1.72 -8.10 8.38
N TRP A 84 -0.77 -9.04 8.42
CA TRP A 84 0.33 -9.11 7.45
C TRP A 84 -0.16 -9.34 6.02
N GLU A 85 -1.08 -10.27 5.82
CA GLU A 85 -1.70 -10.55 4.53
C GLU A 85 -2.38 -9.31 3.94
N LYS A 86 -3.24 -8.64 4.74
CA LYS A 86 -3.91 -7.40 4.32
C LYS A 86 -2.90 -6.28 4.03
N GLY A 87 -1.88 -6.14 4.87
CA GLY A 87 -0.83 -5.13 4.68
C GLY A 87 -0.01 -5.36 3.41
N LEU A 88 0.32 -6.62 3.10
CA LEU A 88 0.98 -7.01 1.85
C LEU A 88 0.11 -6.70 0.65
N GLN A 89 -1.17 -7.11 0.67
CA GLN A 89 -2.10 -6.85 -0.41
C GLN A 89 -2.23 -5.35 -0.68
N LYS A 90 -2.49 -4.54 0.34
CA LYS A 90 -2.62 -3.08 0.18
C LYS A 90 -1.32 -2.43 -0.29
N THR A 91 -0.16 -2.98 0.07
CA THR A 91 1.14 -2.44 -0.36
C THR A 91 1.45 -2.80 -1.81
N LEU A 92 0.99 -3.94 -2.32
CA LEU A 92 1.11 -4.29 -3.74
C LEU A 92 0.40 -3.26 -4.63
N ASP A 93 -0.71 -2.69 -4.17
CA ASP A 93 -1.45 -1.65 -4.88
C ASP A 93 -0.71 -0.29 -4.89
N LEU A 94 0.35 -0.12 -4.10
CA LEU A 94 1.21 1.06 -4.08
C LEU A 94 2.46 0.91 -4.96
N VAL A 95 2.65 -0.25 -5.59
CA VAL A 95 3.84 -0.54 -6.39
C VAL A 95 3.72 0.17 -7.74
N HIS A 96 4.73 0.95 -8.09
CA HIS A 96 4.84 1.74 -9.31
C HIS A 96 6.16 1.43 -10.03
N PRO A 97 6.21 1.42 -11.37
CA PRO A 97 7.45 1.21 -12.11
C PRO A 97 8.43 2.37 -11.88
N SER A 98 9.74 2.09 -11.86
CA SER A 98 10.77 3.12 -11.80
C SER A 98 10.77 3.99 -13.06
N PRO A 99 11.29 5.23 -13.02
CA PRO A 99 11.37 6.10 -14.19
C PRO A 99 12.09 5.49 -15.40
N ASP A 100 13.01 4.55 -15.17
CA ASP A 100 13.75 3.82 -16.21
C ASP A 100 13.08 2.49 -16.62
N GLY A 101 11.97 2.10 -15.98
CA GLY A 101 11.21 0.88 -16.29
C GLY A 101 11.89 -0.43 -15.90
N HIS A 102 13.03 -0.40 -15.21
CA HIS A 102 13.80 -1.60 -14.86
C HIS A 102 13.48 -2.18 -13.47
N ASN A 103 12.88 -1.38 -12.59
CA ASN A 103 12.56 -1.76 -11.22
C ASN A 103 11.12 -1.36 -10.87
N TRP A 104 10.65 -1.83 -9.73
CA TRP A 104 9.37 -1.47 -9.15
C TRP A 104 9.57 -1.04 -7.71
N PHE A 105 8.87 -0.01 -7.27
CA PHE A 105 9.01 0.52 -5.92
C PHE A 105 7.70 1.10 -5.39
N ILE A 106 7.62 1.25 -4.08
CA ILE A 106 6.43 1.76 -3.42
C ILE A 106 6.41 3.27 -3.53
N VAL A 107 5.30 3.78 -4.06
CA VAL A 107 5.00 5.20 -4.21
C VAL A 107 3.70 5.45 -3.46
N ALA A 108 3.73 6.36 -2.49
CA ALA A 108 2.59 6.69 -1.66
C ALA A 108 2.75 8.09 -1.07
N GLN A 109 1.65 8.68 -0.59
CA GLN A 109 1.66 9.95 0.12
C GLN A 109 2.65 9.92 1.29
N GLY A 110 3.50 10.95 1.38
CA GLY A 110 4.51 11.08 2.45
C GLY A 110 5.81 10.31 2.21
N LEU A 111 5.93 9.53 1.13
CA LEU A 111 7.19 8.89 0.74
C LEU A 111 7.96 9.74 -0.30
N PRO A 112 9.30 9.65 -0.34
CA PRO A 112 10.08 10.23 -1.42
C PRO A 112 9.71 9.62 -2.78
N LEU A 113 9.43 10.47 -3.77
CA LEU A 113 9.17 10.08 -5.17
C LEU A 113 10.47 9.76 -5.93
N GLU A 114 11.37 9.03 -5.29
CA GLU A 114 12.67 8.61 -5.81
C GLU A 114 12.82 7.10 -5.68
N CYS A 115 13.13 6.41 -6.78
CA CYS A 115 13.35 4.97 -6.77
C CYS A 115 14.52 4.61 -5.87
N PRO A 116 14.35 3.75 -4.84
CA PRO A 116 15.43 3.43 -3.92
C PRO A 116 16.53 2.58 -4.58
N PHE A 117 16.23 1.90 -5.69
CA PHE A 117 17.18 1.08 -6.44
C PHE A 117 18.03 1.91 -7.42
N SER A 118 17.38 2.69 -8.30
CA SER A 118 18.08 3.46 -9.35
C SER A 118 18.38 4.91 -8.98
N LYS A 119 17.88 5.40 -7.84
CA LYS A 119 17.98 6.79 -7.36
C LYS A 119 17.38 7.84 -8.32
N ARG A 120 16.63 7.40 -9.33
CA ARG A 120 15.92 8.29 -10.26
C ARG A 120 14.62 8.78 -9.62
N LYS A 121 14.35 10.07 -9.77
CA LYS A 121 13.11 10.71 -9.32
C LYS A 121 12.01 10.58 -10.37
N LEU A 122 10.77 10.40 -9.92
CA LEU A 122 9.61 10.62 -10.76
C LEU A 122 9.51 12.12 -11.06
N THR A 123 9.31 12.47 -12.32
CA THR A 123 9.27 13.87 -12.78
C THR A 123 7.87 14.31 -13.21
N ALA A 124 6.98 13.35 -13.46
CA ALA A 124 5.58 13.59 -13.78
C ALA A 124 4.69 13.37 -12.55
N PRO A 125 3.56 14.09 -12.44
CA PRO A 125 2.54 13.79 -11.43
C PRO A 125 2.03 12.35 -11.56
N VAL A 126 1.87 11.67 -10.42
CA VAL A 126 1.40 10.27 -10.36
C VAL A 126 -0.02 10.26 -9.80
N PRO A 127 -1.01 9.75 -10.55
CA PRO A 127 -2.35 9.64 -10.01
C PRO A 127 -2.38 8.62 -8.87
N VAL A 128 -3.17 8.91 -7.86
CA VAL A 128 -3.47 8.02 -6.75
C VAL A 128 -4.97 7.98 -6.55
N ALA A 129 -5.49 6.82 -6.15
CA ALA A 129 -6.88 6.67 -5.76
C ALA A 129 -6.95 6.27 -4.29
N THR A 130 -7.69 7.02 -3.48
CA THR A 130 -8.05 6.59 -2.11
C THR A 130 -9.42 5.94 -2.17
N PHE A 131 -9.55 4.74 -1.59
CA PHE A 131 -10.81 4.01 -1.55
C PHE A 131 -11.57 4.27 -0.27
N LEU A 132 -12.84 4.66 -0.44
CA LEU A 132 -13.83 4.72 0.62
C LEU A 132 -14.84 3.61 0.40
N ARG A 133 -15.16 2.84 1.44
CA ARG A 133 -16.19 1.80 1.35
C ARG A 133 -17.56 2.41 1.61
N HIS A 134 -18.56 1.92 0.88
CA HIS A 134 -19.95 2.25 1.16
C HIS A 134 -20.39 1.61 2.50
N ILE A 135 -21.07 2.39 3.34
CA ILE A 135 -21.69 1.93 4.57
C ILE A 135 -23.20 2.13 4.44
N LYS A 136 -23.94 1.02 4.34
CA LYS A 136 -25.40 1.05 4.42
C LYS A 136 -25.81 1.32 5.87
N ARG A 137 -26.44 2.48 6.13
CA ARG A 137 -27.10 2.74 7.42
C ARG A 137 -28.54 2.27 7.36
N PRO A 138 -29.02 1.48 8.34
CA PRO A 138 -30.43 1.07 8.38
C PRO A 138 -31.36 2.30 8.33
N GLY A 139 -32.25 2.36 7.34
CA GLY A 139 -33.23 3.44 7.18
C GLY A 139 -32.70 4.74 6.57
N SER A 140 -31.49 4.77 6.02
CA SER A 140 -30.99 5.92 5.24
C SER A 140 -30.88 5.60 3.76
N ASP A 141 -31.39 6.49 2.92
CA ASP A 141 -31.20 6.46 1.46
C ASP A 141 -29.91 7.21 1.02
N THR A 142 -29.10 7.69 1.98
CA THR A 142 -27.83 8.37 1.70
C THR A 142 -26.69 7.39 1.42
N LEU A 143 -25.92 7.66 0.37
CA LEU A 143 -24.64 7.00 0.11
C LEU A 143 -23.60 7.51 1.11
N ASP A 144 -23.49 6.83 2.26
CA ASP A 144 -22.48 7.14 3.27
C ASP A 144 -21.19 6.36 3.01
N PHE A 145 -20.05 7.05 3.05
CA PHE A 145 -18.75 6.44 2.83
C PHE A 145 -17.84 6.59 4.04
N LYS A 146 -16.98 5.59 4.27
CA LYS A 146 -15.91 5.66 5.28
C LYS A 146 -14.61 5.19 4.67
N ASP A 147 -13.53 5.83 5.10
CA ASP A 147 -12.17 5.47 4.73
C ASP A 147 -11.91 3.97 4.91
N ASP A 148 -11.53 3.31 3.81
CA ASP A 148 -11.19 1.89 3.77
C ASP A 148 -9.70 1.63 4.09
N GLU A 149 -8.97 2.71 4.41
CA GLU A 149 -7.54 2.74 4.67
C GLU A 149 -6.76 2.06 3.53
N HIS A 150 -7.22 2.21 2.29
CA HIS A 150 -6.69 1.51 1.12
C HIS A 150 -6.54 2.52 -0.01
N ALA A 151 -5.32 2.67 -0.50
CA ALA A 151 -5.01 3.48 -1.66
C ALA A 151 -4.40 2.63 -2.78
N LEU A 152 -4.53 3.12 -4.00
CA LEU A 152 -3.94 2.58 -5.22
C LEU A 152 -3.06 3.66 -5.84
N THR A 153 -1.82 3.33 -6.16
CA THR A 153 -0.95 4.19 -6.96
C THR A 153 -1.07 3.77 -8.42
N VAL A 154 -1.42 4.74 -9.27
CA VAL A 154 -1.75 4.50 -10.67
C VAL A 154 -0.50 4.53 -11.54
N TRP A 155 -0.38 3.55 -12.44
CA TRP A 155 0.58 3.56 -13.54
C TRP A 155 -0.06 3.12 -14.87
N ASN A 156 0.62 3.40 -15.98
CA ASN A 156 0.05 3.23 -17.33
C ASN A 156 -0.10 1.75 -17.70
N GLY A 157 -1.33 1.32 -17.98
CA GLY A 157 -1.65 -0.08 -18.27
C GLY A 157 -2.01 -0.92 -17.03
N GLN A 158 -2.15 -0.29 -15.87
CA GLN A 158 -2.59 -0.99 -14.65
C GLN A 158 -4.08 -1.33 -14.70
N TYR A 159 -4.43 -2.57 -14.39
CA TYR A 159 -5.81 -3.04 -14.33
C TYR A 159 -6.43 -2.88 -12.94
N LEU A 160 -7.75 -2.66 -12.94
CA LEU A 160 -8.62 -2.84 -11.79
C LEU A 160 -9.26 -4.23 -11.84
N TYR A 161 -9.54 -4.77 -10.66
CA TYR A 161 -10.07 -6.10 -10.45
C TYR A 161 -11.21 -6.03 -9.41
N PRO A 162 -11.98 -7.11 -9.21
CA PRO A 162 -13.17 -7.07 -8.35
C PRO A 162 -12.88 -6.65 -6.91
N TRP A 163 -11.72 -7.03 -6.36
CA TRP A 163 -11.28 -6.62 -5.02
C TRP A 163 -10.83 -5.16 -4.94
N HIS A 164 -10.59 -4.47 -6.06
CA HIS A 164 -10.38 -3.03 -6.07
C HIS A 164 -11.72 -2.29 -6.05
N ALA A 165 -12.70 -2.80 -6.79
CA ALA A 165 -14.01 -2.18 -6.94
C ALA A 165 -14.97 -2.44 -5.78
N ARG A 166 -14.76 -3.52 -5.01
CA ARG A 166 -15.61 -3.90 -3.88
C ARG A 166 -14.79 -4.29 -2.64
N SER A 167 -15.16 -3.79 -1.46
CA SER A 167 -14.46 -4.03 -0.19
C SER A 167 -14.77 -5.39 0.43
N ASN A 168 -15.84 -6.06 0.01
CA ASN A 168 -16.25 -7.38 0.48
C ASN A 168 -15.70 -8.53 -0.39
N VAL A 169 -14.79 -8.22 -1.32
CA VAL A 169 -14.18 -9.21 -2.23
C VAL A 169 -12.70 -9.37 -1.92
N SER A 170 -12.30 -10.60 -1.60
CA SER A 170 -10.91 -10.99 -1.39
C SER A 170 -10.22 -11.32 -2.73
N PRO A 171 -8.98 -10.89 -2.98
CA PRO A 171 -8.23 -11.27 -4.18
C PRO A 171 -7.87 -12.76 -4.22
N LEU A 172 -7.93 -13.46 -3.08
CA LEU A 172 -7.63 -14.89 -3.00
C LEU A 172 -8.74 -15.75 -3.61
N ASP A 173 -9.99 -15.31 -3.42
CA ASP A 173 -11.19 -16.07 -3.81
C ASP A 173 -11.80 -15.54 -5.12
N ALA A 174 -11.41 -14.35 -5.54
CA ALA A 174 -11.98 -13.68 -6.71
C ALA A 174 -11.41 -14.19 -8.03
N LYS A 175 -12.29 -14.28 -9.04
CA LYS A 175 -11.86 -14.34 -10.44
C LYS A 175 -11.14 -13.05 -10.83
N ARG A 176 -10.11 -13.16 -11.64
CA ARG A 176 -9.28 -12.03 -12.10
C ARG A 176 -9.84 -11.38 -13.37
N ASP A 177 -11.16 -11.22 -13.41
CA ASP A 177 -11.85 -10.53 -14.50
C ASP A 177 -11.57 -9.03 -14.37
N THR A 178 -11.18 -8.37 -15.46
CA THR A 178 -10.83 -6.94 -15.40
C THR A 178 -12.08 -6.08 -15.23
N VAL A 179 -12.03 -5.14 -14.30
CA VAL A 179 -13.12 -4.19 -14.02
C VAL A 179 -12.89 -2.87 -14.76
N GLY A 180 -11.62 -2.55 -15.02
CA GLY A 180 -11.19 -1.37 -15.74
C GLY A 180 -9.68 -1.32 -15.84
N TYR A 181 -9.15 -0.27 -16.44
CA TYR A 181 -7.72 -0.04 -16.47
C TYR A 181 -7.41 1.45 -16.58
N PHE A 182 -6.17 1.80 -16.24
CA PHE A 182 -5.65 3.15 -16.38
C PHE A 182 -4.77 3.26 -17.62
N THR A 183 -4.91 4.37 -18.33
CA THR A 183 -4.06 4.67 -19.48
C THR A 183 -3.62 6.14 -19.47
N PHE A 184 -2.38 6.38 -19.87
CA PHE A 184 -1.85 7.71 -20.10
C PHE A 184 -1.78 7.98 -21.61
N HIS A 185 -2.60 8.91 -22.08
CA HIS A 185 -2.74 9.23 -23.50
C HIS A 185 -2.88 10.74 -23.69
N GLN A 186 -2.18 11.30 -24.69
CA GLN A 186 -2.19 12.74 -24.98
C GLN A 186 -1.98 13.63 -23.74
N ASN A 187 -0.99 13.26 -22.91
CA ASN A 187 -0.62 13.97 -21.69
C ASN A 187 -1.72 14.04 -20.62
N LYS A 188 -2.67 13.08 -20.65
CA LYS A 188 -3.78 12.96 -19.71
C LYS A 188 -3.93 11.53 -19.24
N TRP A 189 -4.39 11.38 -18.00
CA TRP A 189 -4.70 10.10 -17.41
C TRP A 189 -6.18 9.78 -17.58
N TYR A 190 -6.49 8.53 -17.88
CA TYR A 190 -7.86 8.06 -18.02
C TYR A 190 -8.08 6.78 -17.23
N LEU A 191 -9.27 6.67 -16.64
CA LEU A 191 -9.86 5.40 -16.20
C LEU A 191 -10.82 4.93 -17.29
N VAL A 192 -10.63 3.70 -17.77
CA VAL A 192 -11.53 3.04 -18.72
C VAL A 192 -12.30 1.94 -18.00
N ASN A 193 -13.64 1.94 -18.11
CA ASN A 193 -14.47 0.88 -17.56
C ASN A 193 -14.48 -0.33 -18.51
N GLN A 194 -14.06 -1.50 -18.02
CA GLN A 194 -14.11 -2.77 -18.75
C GLN A 194 -15.10 -3.77 -18.14
N SER A 195 -15.73 -3.43 -17.02
CA SER A 195 -16.74 -4.28 -16.42
C SER A 195 -18.02 -4.33 -17.24
N ASN A 196 -18.85 -5.34 -17.01
CA ASN A 196 -20.17 -5.46 -17.63
C ASN A 196 -21.24 -4.62 -16.93
N ALA A 197 -20.84 -3.71 -16.04
CA ALA A 197 -21.72 -2.84 -15.27
C ALA A 197 -21.24 -1.39 -15.35
N ASP A 198 -22.13 -0.46 -15.07
CA ASP A 198 -21.78 0.96 -15.05
C ASP A 198 -21.11 1.35 -13.73
N MET A 199 -20.12 2.25 -13.80
CA MET A 199 -19.58 2.96 -12.65
C MET A 199 -20.28 4.33 -12.54
N LEU A 200 -20.45 4.86 -11.33
CA LEU A 200 -21.09 6.16 -11.13
C LEU A 200 -20.04 7.27 -10.92
N LEU A 201 -20.09 8.30 -11.77
CA LEU A 201 -19.37 9.56 -11.61
C LEU A 201 -20.17 10.45 -10.65
N VAL A 202 -19.74 10.49 -9.39
CA VAL A 202 -20.53 11.10 -8.29
C VAL A 202 -20.70 12.60 -8.47
N ASP A 203 -19.73 13.27 -9.09
CA ASP A 203 -19.72 14.73 -9.28
C ASP A 203 -20.53 15.20 -10.50
N GLN A 204 -20.85 14.29 -11.43
CA GLN A 204 -21.52 14.60 -12.71
C GLN A 204 -22.85 13.85 -12.87
N PRO A 205 -23.44 13.39 -11.76
CA PRO A 205 -24.36 12.23 -11.66
C PRO A 205 -24.58 11.44 -12.96
N ASP A 206 -23.47 11.00 -13.57
CA ASP A 206 -23.46 10.30 -14.86
C ASP A 206 -22.76 8.96 -14.69
N TYR A 207 -22.97 8.06 -15.65
CA TYR A 207 -22.43 6.72 -15.61
C TYR A 207 -21.27 6.57 -16.58
N LEU A 208 -20.14 6.10 -16.05
CA LEU A 208 -19.05 5.60 -16.89
C LEU A 208 -19.41 4.19 -17.34
N ARG A 209 -19.95 4.10 -18.56
CA ARG A 209 -20.40 2.84 -19.19
C ARG A 209 -19.25 1.95 -19.63
N HIS A 210 -19.54 0.68 -19.86
CA HIS A 210 -18.59 -0.26 -20.47
C HIS A 210 -17.94 0.31 -21.74
N GLY A 211 -16.62 0.23 -21.82
CA GLY A 211 -15.82 0.70 -22.96
C GLY A 211 -15.62 2.22 -23.01
N HIS A 212 -16.24 3.00 -22.11
CA HIS A 212 -16.02 4.43 -22.01
C HIS A 212 -14.88 4.77 -21.05
N ALA A 213 -14.34 5.97 -21.21
CA ALA A 213 -13.23 6.50 -20.42
C ALA A 213 -13.61 7.84 -19.76
N VAL A 214 -13.07 8.07 -18.56
CA VAL A 214 -13.12 9.37 -17.87
C VAL A 214 -11.70 9.86 -17.60
N GLU A 215 -11.45 11.15 -17.83
CA GLU A 215 -10.17 11.79 -17.49
C GLU A 215 -10.01 11.88 -15.97
N LEU A 216 -8.88 11.43 -15.45
CA LEU A 216 -8.54 11.58 -14.03
C LEU A 216 -8.16 13.04 -13.77
N THR A 217 -8.89 13.66 -12.85
CA THR A 217 -8.64 15.02 -12.37
C THR A 217 -8.60 15.01 -10.84
N PRO A 218 -7.86 15.94 -10.20
CA PRO A 218 -7.85 16.05 -8.75
C PRO A 218 -9.26 16.21 -8.20
N GLY A 219 -9.62 15.38 -7.22
CA GLY A 219 -10.93 15.36 -6.60
C GLY A 219 -12.00 14.57 -7.35
N LEU A 220 -11.71 13.96 -8.52
CA LEU A 220 -12.68 13.12 -9.23
C LEU A 220 -13.11 11.95 -8.34
N ARG A 221 -14.43 11.74 -8.23
CA ARG A 221 -15.02 10.66 -7.45
C ARG A 221 -15.78 9.67 -8.33
N VAL A 222 -15.36 8.41 -8.30
CA VAL A 222 -15.97 7.32 -9.08
C VAL A 222 -16.34 6.16 -8.17
N LEU A 223 -17.64 5.84 -8.09
CA LEU A 223 -18.10 4.62 -7.44
C LEU A 223 -17.91 3.45 -8.42
N LEU A 224 -16.93 2.60 -8.14
CA LEU A 224 -16.44 1.57 -9.06
C LEU A 224 -17.38 0.37 -9.22
N SER A 225 -18.35 0.21 -8.30
CA SER A 225 -19.38 -0.81 -8.37
C SER A 225 -20.63 -0.34 -7.65
N LEU A 226 -21.79 -0.53 -8.27
CA LEU A 226 -23.10 -0.25 -7.67
C LEU A 226 -23.61 -1.41 -6.79
N GLU A 227 -22.89 -2.54 -6.79
CA GLU A 227 -23.25 -3.70 -5.99
C GLU A 227 -22.89 -3.51 -4.51
N ASP A 228 -23.32 -4.47 -3.69
CA ASP A 228 -22.97 -4.48 -2.28
C ASP A 228 -21.44 -4.52 -2.07
N GLY A 229 -20.95 -3.67 -1.15
CA GLY A 229 -19.53 -3.49 -0.91
C GLY A 229 -18.81 -2.58 -1.91
N GLY A 230 -19.52 -1.90 -2.83
CA GLY A 230 -18.90 -0.95 -3.76
C GLY A 230 -17.97 0.08 -3.10
N ARG A 231 -16.82 0.33 -3.75
CA ARG A 231 -15.84 1.33 -3.32
C ARG A 231 -15.93 2.60 -4.16
N LEU A 232 -15.95 3.73 -3.45
CA LEU A 232 -15.74 5.04 -4.02
C LEU A 232 -14.24 5.30 -4.12
N ALA A 233 -13.73 5.46 -5.34
CA ALA A 233 -12.39 5.92 -5.61
C ALA A 233 -12.38 7.46 -5.68
N VAL A 234 -11.55 8.08 -4.85
CA VAL A 234 -11.29 9.52 -4.88
C VAL A 234 -9.88 9.72 -5.45
N PHE A 235 -9.79 10.37 -6.60
CA PHE A 235 -8.52 10.55 -7.31
C PHE A 235 -7.83 11.84 -6.91
N ASP A 236 -6.51 11.77 -6.78
CA ASP A 236 -5.62 12.91 -6.58
C ASP A 236 -4.27 12.62 -7.27
N PHE A 237 -3.29 13.51 -7.13
CA PHE A 237 -1.98 13.37 -7.75
C PHE A 237 -0.86 13.64 -6.75
N LEU A 238 0.11 12.74 -6.71
CA LEU A 238 1.40 12.99 -6.05
C LEU A 238 2.27 13.83 -6.99
N THR A 239 2.72 14.98 -6.52
CA THR A 239 3.61 15.88 -7.26
C THR A 239 5.05 15.75 -6.78
N PRO A 240 6.05 15.66 -7.69
CA PRO A 240 7.49 15.68 -7.36
C PRO A 240 7.96 16.87 -6.52
#